data_AF-A0AA35RV75-F1
#
_entry.id   AF-A0AA35RV75-F1
#
_cell.length_a   1.000
_cell.length_b   1.000
_cell.length_c   1.000
_cell.angle_alpha   90.00
_cell.angle_beta   90.00
_cell.angle_gamma   90.00
#
_symmetry.space_group_name_H-M   'P 1'
#
loop_
_entity.id
_entity.type
_entity.pdbx_description
1 polymer ?
#
loop_
_entity_poly.entity_id
_entity_poly.type
_entity_poly.pdbx_seq_one_letter_code
_entity_poly.pdbx_strand_id
1 'polypeptide(L)'
;MIYEVRTYDLKPGGVPIFEEAFGKALPHREKYSKLAAFFHTEIGPLNQVIHIWPYENLDERNEVRAEAGKDPNWPPDSQGTILHMESEIFNPAPFMRPMGGGQKQGNVYEMRIYEYQNGAMPKVLDIWSAAIEHREKFSPLAAGMYSDIGGLNKWVHIWPYKDLGERDKIRAEASATPHWPPPTREFLVNQETKNTRRYPPAPRHPWPGSPDGTIPQMYYECVDPFVALGRASAVTSTLKLGTGICLVPERNPILLAKEIATLDYFSNGRFLFGIGTGWLREETELFGIEFSQRIGYTRESIEAMKELWTKETGEFHGRYIDFPPIYSSPKPVQKPHPPVLIGGTAPNVARRVVAWGDGWMPNRVAPEQLKATREEIVRLAQEAGRDPHQIEVSVFGLPADPEILKAYEEAGATRAMVFAESAPRDQALRQLDDYASKLLA
;
A
#
# COMPACT_ATOMS: atom_id res chain seq x y z
N MET A 1 33.36 -12.58 -3.08
CA MET A 1 31.94 -12.35 -2.74
C MET A 1 31.10 -13.45 -3.36
N ILE A 2 30.23 -14.06 -2.58
CA ILE A 2 29.25 -15.09 -2.95
C ILE A 2 27.85 -14.64 -2.49
N TYR A 3 26.81 -15.26 -3.05
CA TYR A 3 25.41 -15.02 -2.70
C TYR A 3 24.73 -16.32 -2.30
N GLU A 4 24.25 -16.40 -1.06
CA GLU A 4 23.38 -17.48 -0.62
C GLU A 4 21.93 -17.14 -0.96
N VAL A 5 21.34 -17.90 -1.86
CA VAL A 5 19.92 -17.81 -2.23
C VAL A 5 19.17 -18.89 -1.49
N ARG A 6 18.15 -18.52 -0.74
CA ARG A 6 17.33 -19.46 0.04
C ARG A 6 15.91 -19.40 -0.45
N THR A 7 15.42 -20.52 -0.97
CA THR A 7 14.07 -20.68 -1.52
C THR A 7 13.26 -21.53 -0.54
N TYR A 8 12.08 -21.05 -0.16
CA TYR A 8 11.16 -21.71 0.76
C TYR A 8 9.88 -22.01 0.02
N ASP A 9 9.50 -23.28 -0.04
CA ASP A 9 8.15 -23.69 -0.44
C ASP A 9 7.25 -23.65 0.79
N LEU A 10 6.16 -22.90 0.71
CA LEU A 10 5.23 -22.71 1.81
C LEU A 10 3.89 -23.38 1.51
N LYS A 11 3.17 -23.74 2.57
CA LYS A 11 1.75 -24.12 2.47
C LYS A 11 0.94 -22.98 1.82
N PRO A 12 -0.17 -23.29 1.13
CA PRO A 12 -1.11 -22.27 0.67
C PRO A 12 -1.50 -21.30 1.79
N GLY A 13 -1.39 -20.00 1.55
CA GLY A 13 -1.62 -18.96 2.56
C GLY A 13 -0.47 -18.75 3.56
N GLY A 14 0.64 -19.48 3.42
CA GLY A 14 1.81 -19.38 4.30
C GLY A 14 2.72 -18.19 4.03
N VAL A 15 2.67 -17.59 2.83
CA VAL A 15 3.53 -16.44 2.45
C VAL A 15 3.37 -15.27 3.42
N PRO A 16 2.16 -14.74 3.71
CA PRO A 16 2.01 -13.62 4.63
C PRO A 16 2.49 -13.92 6.05
N ILE A 17 2.26 -15.16 6.54
CA ILE A 17 2.69 -15.62 7.86
C ILE A 17 4.22 -15.64 7.94
N PHE A 18 4.87 -16.17 6.90
CA PHE A 18 6.33 -16.22 6.82
C PHE A 18 6.93 -14.81 6.72
N GLU A 19 6.34 -13.92 5.91
CA GLU A 19 6.80 -12.54 5.75
C GLU A 19 6.70 -11.73 7.05
N GLU A 20 5.61 -11.91 7.79
CA GLU A 20 5.43 -11.29 9.10
C GLU A 20 6.50 -11.79 10.10
N ALA A 21 6.67 -13.11 10.20
CA ALA A 21 7.65 -13.71 11.10
C ALA A 21 9.09 -13.31 10.72
N PHE A 22 9.41 -13.34 9.43
CA PHE A 22 10.71 -12.93 8.91
C PHE A 22 10.97 -11.44 9.13
N GLY A 23 9.97 -10.58 8.90
CA GLY A 23 10.07 -9.14 9.14
C GLY A 23 10.39 -8.80 10.61
N LYS A 24 9.79 -9.52 11.57
CA LYS A 24 10.10 -9.38 13.00
C LYS A 24 11.52 -9.84 13.35
N ALA A 25 12.00 -10.91 12.71
CA ALA A 25 13.33 -11.47 12.95
C ALA A 25 14.46 -10.74 12.20
N LEU A 26 14.15 -10.03 11.12
CA LEU A 26 15.13 -9.41 10.22
C LEU A 26 16.07 -8.42 10.94
N PRO A 27 15.60 -7.49 11.80
CA PRO A 27 16.49 -6.57 12.53
C PRO A 27 17.52 -7.28 13.41
N HIS A 28 17.22 -8.50 13.88
CA HIS A 28 18.15 -9.32 14.66
C HIS A 28 19.23 -9.93 13.76
N ARG A 29 18.84 -10.43 12.58
CA ARG A 29 19.77 -10.99 11.59
C ARG A 29 20.67 -9.94 10.96
N GLU A 30 20.15 -8.73 10.72
CA GLU A 30 20.89 -7.64 10.08
C GLU A 30 22.04 -7.06 10.90
N LYS A 31 22.18 -7.49 12.17
CA LYS A 31 23.37 -7.24 13.00
C LYS A 31 24.60 -8.00 12.50
N TYR A 32 24.39 -9.13 11.81
CA TYR A 32 25.44 -10.05 11.38
C TYR A 32 25.66 -10.03 9.85
N SER A 33 24.59 -9.96 9.07
CA SER A 33 24.67 -9.85 7.59
C SER A 33 23.54 -9.00 7.07
N LYS A 34 23.82 -8.13 6.09
CA LYS A 34 22.78 -7.34 5.41
C LYS A 34 22.03 -8.15 4.37
N LEU A 35 20.71 -7.96 4.32
CA LEU A 35 19.86 -8.63 3.34
C LEU A 35 20.00 -7.94 1.97
N ALA A 36 20.34 -8.68 0.92
CA ALA A 36 20.44 -8.11 -0.43
C ALA A 36 19.07 -8.00 -1.10
N ALA A 37 18.26 -9.06 -1.00
CA ALA A 37 16.92 -9.09 -1.58
C ALA A 37 16.01 -10.07 -0.85
N PHE A 38 14.72 -9.78 -0.87
CA PHE A 38 13.65 -10.68 -0.45
C PHE A 38 12.54 -10.61 -1.49
N PHE A 39 12.07 -11.77 -1.92
CA PHE A 39 11.06 -11.93 -2.94
C PHE A 39 9.98 -12.93 -2.48
N HIS A 40 8.75 -12.75 -2.93
CA HIS A 40 7.78 -13.85 -3.01
C HIS A 40 7.31 -14.08 -4.45
N THR A 41 6.83 -15.26 -4.77
CA THR A 41 6.29 -15.58 -6.11
C THR A 41 4.80 -15.24 -6.22
N GLU A 42 4.42 -14.45 -7.23
CA GLU A 42 3.02 -14.22 -7.60
C GLU A 42 2.57 -15.08 -8.79
N ILE A 43 3.47 -15.33 -9.75
CA ILE A 43 3.19 -16.14 -10.96
C ILE A 43 4.37 -17.10 -11.21
N GLY A 44 4.05 -18.38 -11.38
CA GLY A 44 5.03 -19.48 -11.48
C GLY A 44 4.77 -20.53 -10.40
N PRO A 45 5.80 -21.12 -9.75
CA PRO A 45 5.58 -21.94 -8.56
C PRO A 45 4.97 -21.05 -7.46
N LEU A 46 3.71 -21.32 -7.08
CA LEU A 46 2.98 -20.51 -6.10
C LEU A 46 3.46 -20.82 -4.68
N ASN A 47 3.36 -19.83 -3.79
CA ASN A 47 3.72 -19.93 -2.36
C ASN A 47 5.21 -20.10 -2.07
N GLN A 48 6.09 -19.52 -2.90
CA GLN A 48 7.52 -19.46 -2.59
C GLN A 48 7.96 -18.11 -2.03
N VAL A 49 8.86 -18.15 -1.06
CA VAL A 49 9.64 -17.00 -0.58
C VAL A 49 11.11 -17.24 -0.89
N ILE A 50 11.80 -16.22 -1.40
CA ILE A 50 13.21 -16.26 -1.76
C ILE A 50 13.92 -15.10 -1.09
N HIS A 51 14.96 -15.36 -0.30
CA HIS A 51 15.86 -14.31 0.20
C HIS A 51 17.30 -14.57 -0.18
N ILE A 52 18.04 -13.48 -0.37
CA ILE A 52 19.42 -13.50 -0.87
C ILE A 52 20.34 -12.76 0.10
N TRP A 53 21.42 -13.42 0.50
CA TRP A 53 22.42 -12.91 1.43
C TRP A 53 23.81 -12.88 0.78
N PRO A 54 24.46 -11.71 0.70
CA PRO A 54 25.83 -11.60 0.25
C PRO A 54 26.81 -11.96 1.38
N TYR A 55 27.90 -12.61 0.99
CA TYR A 55 29.05 -12.92 1.86
C TYR A 55 30.35 -12.69 1.08
N GLU A 56 31.45 -12.36 1.73
CA GLU A 56 32.78 -12.28 1.15
C GLU A 56 33.22 -13.64 0.60
N ASN A 57 33.03 -14.72 1.38
CA ASN A 57 33.40 -16.09 1.04
C ASN A 57 32.61 -17.12 1.89
N LEU A 58 32.86 -18.41 1.69
CA LEU A 58 32.17 -19.49 2.39
C LEU A 58 32.49 -19.55 3.90
N ASP A 59 33.69 -19.14 4.31
CA ASP A 59 34.11 -19.18 5.71
C ASP A 59 33.37 -18.11 6.51
N GLU A 60 33.37 -16.86 6.02
CA GLU A 60 32.61 -15.75 6.62
C GLU A 60 31.11 -16.10 6.68
N ARG A 61 30.56 -16.70 5.62
CA ARG A 61 29.17 -17.18 5.59
C ARG A 61 28.89 -18.19 6.71
N ASN A 62 29.81 -19.11 6.97
CA ASN A 62 29.65 -20.11 8.02
C ASN A 62 29.76 -19.48 9.41
N GLU A 63 30.71 -18.55 9.62
CA GLU A 63 30.87 -17.80 10.88
C GLU A 63 29.63 -16.96 11.20
N VAL A 64 29.18 -16.14 10.24
CA VAL A 64 27.98 -15.31 10.38
C VAL A 64 26.75 -16.16 10.70
N ARG A 65 26.61 -17.32 10.06
CA ARG A 65 25.52 -18.25 10.35
C ARG A 65 25.61 -18.84 11.75
N ALA A 66 26.81 -19.21 12.20
CA ALA A 66 27.04 -19.74 13.53
C ALA A 66 26.72 -18.69 14.62
N GLU A 67 27.14 -17.44 14.42
CA GLU A 67 26.87 -16.36 15.37
C GLU A 67 25.39 -15.97 15.39
N ALA A 68 24.78 -15.76 14.23
CA ALA A 68 23.36 -15.41 14.16
C ALA A 68 22.43 -16.52 14.65
N GLY A 69 22.84 -17.79 14.55
CA GLY A 69 22.08 -18.92 15.11
C GLY A 69 22.05 -18.97 16.63
N LYS A 70 22.87 -18.15 17.32
CA LYS A 70 22.83 -17.99 18.78
C LYS A 70 21.81 -16.93 19.22
N ASP A 71 21.33 -16.06 18.34
CA ASP A 71 20.29 -15.08 18.69
C ASP A 71 18.95 -15.82 18.85
N PRO A 72 18.27 -15.72 20.01
CA PRO A 72 17.02 -16.44 20.26
C PRO A 72 15.88 -16.00 19.32
N ASN A 73 16.03 -14.87 18.62
CA ASN A 73 15.05 -14.37 17.66
C ASN A 73 15.37 -14.78 16.21
N TRP A 74 16.34 -15.67 16.00
CA TRP A 74 16.70 -16.21 14.69
C TRP A 74 17.00 -17.72 14.75
N PRO A 75 16.48 -18.54 13.80
CA PRO A 75 15.62 -18.20 12.67
C PRO A 75 14.18 -17.86 13.08
N PRO A 76 13.40 -17.18 12.22
CA PRO A 76 11.99 -16.86 12.50
C PRO A 76 11.16 -18.14 12.70
N ASP A 77 10.22 -18.10 13.65
CA ASP A 77 9.22 -19.16 13.81
C ASP A 77 8.25 -19.12 12.62
N SER A 78 8.38 -20.12 11.75
CA SER A 78 7.55 -20.26 10.56
C SER A 78 6.16 -20.84 10.84
N GLN A 79 5.81 -21.15 12.10
CA GLN A 79 4.52 -21.74 12.51
C GLN A 79 4.15 -23.01 11.71
N GLY A 80 5.16 -23.77 11.28
CA GLY A 80 4.98 -24.98 10.48
C GLY A 80 4.44 -24.74 9.06
N THR A 81 4.62 -23.54 8.51
CA THR A 81 4.20 -23.20 7.13
C THR A 81 5.19 -23.69 6.07
N ILE A 82 6.45 -23.94 6.42
CA ILE A 82 7.49 -24.43 5.50
C ILE A 82 7.26 -25.89 5.14
N LEU A 83 7.17 -26.19 3.84
CA LEU A 83 7.12 -27.53 3.27
C LEU A 83 8.52 -28.00 2.88
N HIS A 84 9.28 -27.14 2.22
CA HIS A 84 10.63 -27.42 1.74
C HIS A 84 11.47 -26.14 1.78
N MET A 85 12.78 -26.30 1.96
CA MET A 85 13.73 -25.19 1.94
C MET A 85 15.01 -25.65 1.24
N GLU A 86 15.39 -24.90 0.21
CA GLU A 86 16.62 -25.08 -0.52
C GLU A 86 17.55 -23.89 -0.28
N SER A 87 18.85 -24.16 -0.15
CA SER A 87 19.88 -23.14 0.00
C SER A 87 20.98 -23.40 -1.01
N GLU A 88 21.18 -22.44 -1.91
CA GLU A 88 22.13 -22.53 -3.01
C GLU A 88 23.14 -21.39 -2.90
N ILE A 89 24.39 -21.66 -3.29
CA ILE A 89 25.47 -20.67 -3.31
C ILE A 89 25.76 -20.31 -4.76
N PHE A 90 25.77 -19.01 -5.03
CA PHE A 90 26.07 -18.47 -6.35
C PHE A 90 27.25 -17.50 -6.30
N ASN A 91 28.07 -17.53 -7.35
CA ASN A 91 29.06 -16.52 -7.63
C ASN A 91 28.46 -15.41 -8.50
N PRO A 92 28.81 -14.14 -8.27
CA PRO A 92 28.43 -13.07 -9.18
C PRO A 92 29.04 -13.29 -10.56
N ALA A 93 28.27 -12.99 -11.60
CA ALA A 93 28.83 -12.89 -12.94
C ALA A 93 29.87 -11.75 -13.01
N PRO A 94 30.87 -11.83 -13.90
CA PRO A 94 31.88 -10.78 -14.04
C PRO A 94 31.30 -9.37 -14.32
N PHE A 95 30.15 -9.31 -14.98
CA PHE A 95 29.44 -8.07 -15.34
C PHE A 95 28.34 -7.68 -14.34
N MET A 96 28.18 -8.42 -13.23
CA MET A 96 27.16 -8.12 -12.23
C MET A 96 27.58 -6.93 -11.36
N ARG A 97 26.70 -5.93 -11.27
CA ARG A 97 26.79 -4.90 -10.22
C ARG A 97 26.39 -5.50 -8.87
N PRO A 98 27.07 -5.17 -7.75
CA PRO A 98 26.67 -5.65 -6.44
C PRO A 98 25.20 -5.35 -6.11
N MET A 99 24.50 -6.34 -5.56
CA MET A 99 23.14 -6.14 -5.04
C MET A 99 23.17 -5.25 -3.77
N GLY A 100 22.17 -4.38 -3.62
CA GLY A 100 21.96 -3.59 -2.39
C GLY A 100 22.39 -2.11 -2.42
N GLY A 101 22.73 -1.53 -3.59
CA GLY A 101 23.31 -0.17 -3.69
C GLY A 101 22.56 0.84 -4.56
N GLY A 102 21.25 1.04 -4.38
CA GLY A 102 20.51 2.12 -5.09
C GLY A 102 20.18 1.86 -6.56
N GLN A 103 20.21 0.60 -7.02
CA GLN A 103 19.75 0.22 -8.35
C GLN A 103 18.28 0.58 -8.55
N LYS A 104 17.89 1.02 -9.75
CA LYS A 104 16.51 1.41 -10.09
C LYS A 104 15.59 0.19 -9.93
N GLN A 105 14.66 0.23 -8.98
CA GLN A 105 13.82 -0.90 -8.60
C GLN A 105 12.43 -0.79 -9.26
N GLY A 106 12.00 -1.88 -9.90
CA GLY A 106 10.62 -2.08 -10.36
C GLY A 106 9.76 -2.74 -9.28
N ASN A 107 8.44 -2.85 -9.50
CA ASN A 107 7.54 -3.56 -8.57
C ASN A 107 7.48 -5.07 -8.83
N VAL A 108 7.80 -5.49 -10.06
CA VAL A 108 7.78 -6.89 -10.49
C VAL A 108 9.21 -7.27 -10.89
N TYR A 109 9.65 -8.45 -10.47
CA TYR A 109 10.94 -9.00 -10.82
C TYR A 109 10.75 -10.30 -11.58
N GLU A 110 11.43 -10.46 -12.71
CA GLU A 110 11.51 -11.74 -13.40
C GLU A 110 12.85 -12.38 -13.06
N MET A 111 12.79 -13.46 -12.28
CA MET A 111 13.93 -14.34 -12.01
C MET A 111 13.87 -15.52 -12.97
N ARG A 112 14.90 -15.71 -13.79
CA ARG A 112 15.05 -16.89 -14.64
C ARG A 112 16.26 -17.68 -14.22
N ILE A 113 16.06 -18.98 -14.10
CA ILE A 113 17.05 -19.95 -13.66
C ILE A 113 17.23 -20.92 -14.82
N TYR A 114 18.44 -20.95 -15.38
CA TYR A 114 18.79 -21.86 -16.47
C TYR A 114 19.79 -22.87 -15.97
N GLU A 115 19.53 -24.15 -16.21
CA GLU A 115 20.48 -25.22 -15.97
C GLU A 115 21.17 -25.56 -17.29
N TYR A 116 22.49 -25.55 -17.28
CA TYR A 116 23.31 -25.84 -18.45
C TYR A 116 24.03 -27.20 -18.33
N GLN A 117 24.51 -27.70 -19.46
CA GLN A 117 25.37 -28.88 -19.52
C GLN A 117 26.67 -28.67 -18.73
N ASN A 118 27.24 -29.76 -18.22
CA ASN A 118 28.47 -29.72 -17.45
C ASN A 118 29.64 -29.15 -18.26
N GLY A 119 30.41 -28.24 -17.65
CA GLY A 119 31.52 -27.53 -18.29
C GLY A 119 31.14 -26.40 -19.25
N ALA A 120 29.84 -26.15 -19.50
CA ALA A 120 29.41 -25.10 -20.42
C ALA A 120 29.45 -23.68 -19.82
N MET A 121 29.49 -23.55 -18.48
CA MET A 121 29.31 -22.27 -17.79
C MET A 121 30.30 -21.17 -18.22
N PRO A 122 31.62 -21.41 -18.38
CA PRO A 122 32.54 -20.36 -18.84
C PRO A 122 32.13 -19.80 -20.21
N LYS A 123 31.81 -20.67 -21.17
CA LYS A 123 31.36 -20.27 -22.52
C LYS A 123 30.02 -19.55 -22.48
N VAL A 124 29.10 -20.00 -21.62
CA VAL A 124 27.81 -19.34 -21.39
C VAL A 124 28.03 -17.92 -20.88
N LEU A 125 28.85 -17.72 -19.85
CA LEU A 125 29.13 -16.40 -19.28
C LEU A 125 29.74 -15.44 -20.31
N ASP A 126 30.63 -15.91 -21.18
CA ASP A 126 31.19 -15.11 -22.28
C ASP A 126 30.10 -14.65 -23.27
N ILE A 127 29.23 -15.58 -23.70
CA ILE A 127 28.11 -15.27 -24.61
C ILE A 127 27.14 -14.28 -23.94
N TRP A 128 26.85 -14.48 -22.66
CA TRP A 128 25.97 -13.60 -21.89
C TRP A 128 26.57 -12.21 -21.72
N SER A 129 27.88 -12.10 -21.46
CA SER A 129 28.56 -10.81 -21.30
C SER A 129 28.35 -9.90 -22.51
N ALA A 130 28.43 -10.45 -23.73
CA ALA A 130 28.19 -9.69 -24.95
C ALA A 130 26.72 -9.25 -25.13
N ALA A 131 25.78 -10.06 -24.65
CA ALA A 131 24.35 -9.78 -24.81
C ALA A 131 23.79 -8.85 -23.72
N ILE A 132 24.37 -8.87 -22.52
CA ILE A 132 23.92 -8.06 -21.39
C ILE A 132 24.03 -6.57 -21.69
N GLU A 133 25.14 -6.12 -22.29
CA GLU A 133 25.32 -4.71 -22.65
C GLU A 133 24.19 -4.19 -23.57
N HIS A 134 23.73 -5.04 -24.49
CA HIS A 134 22.60 -4.69 -25.35
C HIS A 134 21.25 -4.74 -24.59
N ARG A 135 21.06 -5.75 -23.75
CA ARG A 135 19.81 -5.93 -23.00
C ARG A 135 19.59 -4.85 -21.94
N GLU A 136 20.66 -4.34 -21.32
CA GLU A 136 20.60 -3.28 -20.33
C GLU A 136 20.09 -1.94 -20.90
N LYS A 137 20.09 -1.76 -22.22
CA LYS A 137 19.45 -0.61 -22.89
C LYS A 137 17.93 -0.60 -22.73
N PHE A 138 17.32 -1.77 -22.52
CA PHE A 138 15.88 -1.91 -22.32
C PHE A 138 15.51 -1.96 -20.83
N SER A 139 16.24 -2.77 -20.06
CA SER A 139 16.00 -2.95 -18.62
C SER A 139 17.33 -3.24 -17.92
N PRO A 140 17.65 -2.57 -16.80
CA PRO A 140 18.89 -2.83 -16.08
C PRO A 140 18.90 -4.25 -15.49
N LEU A 141 20.07 -4.90 -15.50
CA LEU A 141 20.26 -6.18 -14.82
C LEU A 141 20.31 -5.93 -13.30
N ALA A 142 19.40 -6.53 -12.55
CA ALA A 142 19.38 -6.44 -11.08
C ALA A 142 20.36 -7.43 -10.44
N ALA A 143 20.42 -8.65 -10.96
CA ALA A 143 21.39 -9.67 -10.55
C ALA A 143 21.67 -10.64 -11.71
N GLY A 144 22.92 -11.09 -11.81
CA GLY A 144 23.35 -12.16 -12.72
C GLY A 144 24.39 -13.01 -12.00
N MET A 145 24.08 -14.26 -11.72
CA MET A 145 24.90 -15.10 -10.85
C MET A 145 24.87 -16.56 -11.32
N TYR A 146 25.94 -17.31 -11.05
CA TYR A 146 26.11 -18.69 -11.49
C TYR A 146 26.60 -19.60 -10.37
N SER A 147 26.29 -20.88 -10.44
CA SER A 147 26.82 -21.89 -9.52
C SER A 147 27.93 -22.70 -10.19
N ASP A 148 29.02 -22.92 -9.47
CA ASP A 148 30.18 -23.74 -9.84
C ASP A 148 30.41 -24.94 -8.89
N ILE A 149 29.76 -24.93 -7.73
CA ILE A 149 29.88 -25.96 -6.67
C ILE A 149 28.51 -26.58 -6.41
N GLY A 150 28.44 -27.91 -6.50
CA GLY A 150 27.19 -28.69 -6.41
C GLY A 150 26.68 -29.12 -7.79
N GLY A 151 25.86 -30.17 -7.85
CA GLY A 151 25.48 -30.86 -9.10
C GLY A 151 24.65 -30.06 -10.13
N LEU A 152 24.59 -28.75 -10.03
CA LEU A 152 23.69 -27.89 -10.81
C LEU A 152 24.51 -26.74 -11.43
N ASN A 153 24.69 -26.75 -12.76
CA ASN A 153 25.32 -25.66 -13.51
C ASN A 153 24.26 -24.57 -13.80
N LYS A 154 23.83 -23.86 -12.76
CA LYS A 154 22.75 -22.87 -12.85
C LYS A 154 23.31 -21.50 -13.20
N TRP A 155 22.62 -20.83 -14.11
CA TRP A 155 22.73 -19.41 -14.40
C TRP A 155 21.43 -18.73 -14.01
N VAL A 156 21.50 -17.78 -13.09
CA VAL A 156 20.34 -17.02 -12.61
C VAL A 156 20.50 -15.58 -13.03
N HIS A 157 19.44 -15.02 -13.61
CA HIS A 157 19.39 -13.60 -13.91
C HIS A 157 18.04 -13.00 -13.48
N ILE A 158 18.09 -11.79 -12.93
CA ILE A 158 16.94 -11.09 -12.36
C ILE A 158 16.77 -9.74 -13.04
N TRP A 159 15.56 -9.47 -13.53
CA TRP A 159 15.21 -8.23 -14.21
C TRP A 159 14.05 -7.51 -13.51
N PRO A 160 14.20 -6.22 -13.16
CA PRO A 160 13.14 -5.42 -12.57
C PRO A 160 12.25 -4.79 -13.65
N TYR A 161 10.95 -4.74 -13.39
CA TYR A 161 9.94 -4.09 -14.23
C TYR A 161 8.95 -3.31 -13.36
N LYS A 162 8.41 -2.22 -13.90
CA LYS A 162 7.34 -1.42 -13.28
C LYS A 162 6.10 -2.26 -12.98
N ASP A 163 5.68 -3.08 -13.95
CA ASP A 163 4.51 -3.96 -13.92
C ASP A 163 4.64 -5.07 -14.97
N LEU A 164 3.66 -5.98 -15.04
CA LEU A 164 3.65 -7.07 -16.02
C LEU A 164 3.49 -6.59 -17.48
N GLY A 165 2.83 -5.45 -17.70
CA GLY A 165 2.66 -4.88 -19.04
C GLY A 165 3.99 -4.33 -19.59
N GLU A 166 4.77 -3.63 -18.77
CA GLU A 166 6.12 -3.17 -19.11
C GLU A 166 7.04 -4.36 -19.39
N ARG A 167 6.97 -5.42 -18.56
CA ARG A 167 7.71 -6.66 -18.80
C ARG A 167 7.43 -7.22 -20.19
N ASP A 168 6.16 -7.38 -20.55
CA ASP A 168 5.79 -8.00 -21.81
C ASP A 168 6.22 -7.15 -23.02
N LYS A 169 6.08 -5.82 -22.90
CA LYS A 169 6.58 -4.86 -23.90
C LYS A 169 8.10 -4.96 -24.08
N ILE A 170 8.87 -4.87 -23.00
CA ILE A 170 10.34 -4.94 -23.04
C ILE A 170 10.82 -6.28 -23.60
N ARG A 171 10.13 -7.38 -23.25
CA ARG A 171 10.45 -8.70 -23.81
C ARG A 171 10.22 -8.74 -25.32
N ALA A 172 9.10 -8.21 -25.81
CA ALA A 172 8.81 -8.14 -27.23
C ALA A 172 9.85 -7.29 -27.98
N GLU A 173 10.20 -6.12 -27.44
CA GLU A 173 11.19 -5.21 -28.04
C GLU A 173 12.60 -5.83 -28.06
N ALA A 174 13.06 -6.42 -26.95
CA ALA A 174 14.38 -7.03 -26.88
C ALA A 174 14.49 -8.22 -27.84
N SER A 175 13.47 -9.11 -27.87
CA SER A 175 13.45 -10.28 -28.75
C SER A 175 13.32 -9.97 -30.24
N ALA A 176 12.94 -8.74 -30.60
CA ALA A 176 12.95 -8.29 -31.99
C ALA A 176 14.36 -7.90 -32.49
N THR A 177 15.35 -7.79 -31.60
CA THR A 177 16.74 -7.46 -31.96
C THR A 177 17.59 -8.71 -32.17
N PRO A 178 18.62 -8.67 -33.05
CA PRO A 178 19.46 -9.85 -33.31
C PRO A 178 20.37 -10.23 -32.14
N HIS A 179 20.47 -9.39 -31.11
CA HIS A 179 21.36 -9.57 -29.96
C HIS A 179 20.67 -10.23 -28.76
N TRP A 180 19.36 -10.55 -28.86
CA TRP A 180 18.60 -11.17 -27.78
C TRP A 180 17.49 -12.11 -28.28
N PRO A 181 17.30 -13.30 -27.69
CA PRO A 181 18.05 -13.88 -26.57
C PRO A 181 19.45 -14.35 -26.99
N PRO A 182 20.40 -14.49 -26.04
CA PRO A 182 21.73 -15.00 -26.34
C PRO A 182 21.64 -16.44 -26.88
N PRO A 183 22.49 -16.84 -27.84
CA PRO A 183 22.45 -18.16 -28.46
C PRO A 183 23.03 -19.26 -27.55
N THR A 184 22.51 -19.41 -26.33
CA THR A 184 22.95 -20.42 -25.36
C THR A 184 22.02 -21.64 -25.28
N ARG A 185 20.94 -21.65 -26.07
CA ARG A 185 19.91 -22.70 -26.03
C ARG A 185 20.44 -24.09 -26.34
N GLU A 186 21.53 -24.21 -27.10
CA GLU A 186 22.18 -25.49 -27.40
C GLU A 186 22.77 -26.19 -26.16
N PHE A 187 23.11 -25.42 -25.11
CA PHE A 187 23.67 -25.94 -23.87
C PHE A 187 22.61 -26.18 -22.79
N LEU A 188 21.37 -25.73 -23.01
CA LEU A 188 20.32 -25.65 -21.99
C LEU A 188 19.74 -27.03 -21.70
N VAL A 189 19.73 -27.41 -20.43
CA VAL A 189 19.11 -28.65 -19.92
C VAL A 189 17.70 -28.36 -19.41
N ASN A 190 17.55 -27.32 -18.59
CA ASN A 190 16.27 -26.93 -18.00
C ASN A 190 16.17 -25.42 -17.86
N GLN A 191 14.94 -24.90 -17.86
CA GLN A 191 14.65 -23.49 -17.62
C GLN A 191 13.45 -23.35 -16.68
N GLU A 192 13.63 -22.53 -15.65
CA GLU A 192 12.56 -22.05 -14.77
C GLU A 192 12.39 -20.52 -14.90
N THR A 193 11.17 -20.03 -14.70
CA THR A 193 10.87 -18.59 -14.67
C THR A 193 9.90 -18.29 -13.54
N LYS A 194 10.30 -17.36 -12.66
CA LYS A 194 9.53 -16.91 -11.50
C LYS A 194 9.28 -15.42 -11.63
N ASN A 195 8.02 -14.99 -11.59
CA ASN A 195 7.67 -13.58 -11.45
C ASN A 195 7.40 -13.30 -9.97
N THR A 196 8.19 -12.39 -9.40
CA THR A 196 8.22 -12.13 -7.97
C THR A 196 8.00 -10.67 -7.62
N ARG A 197 7.55 -10.41 -6.39
CA ARG A 197 7.55 -9.06 -5.78
C ARG A 197 8.52 -8.98 -4.64
N ARG A 198 9.07 -7.79 -4.38
CA ARG A 198 10.01 -7.52 -3.28
C ARG A 198 9.27 -7.20 -1.98
N TYR A 199 9.80 -7.68 -0.84
CA TYR A 199 9.29 -7.37 0.51
C TYR A 199 10.35 -6.64 1.38
N PRO A 200 9.93 -5.76 2.33
CA PRO A 200 8.60 -5.17 2.40
C PRO A 200 8.37 -4.29 1.16
N PRO A 201 7.12 -4.14 0.67
CA PRO A 201 6.84 -3.07 -0.27
C PRO A 201 7.03 -1.77 0.51
N ALA A 202 8.24 -1.20 0.47
CA ALA A 202 8.42 0.16 0.95
C ALA A 202 7.55 1.05 0.05
N PRO A 203 6.57 1.79 0.60
CA PRO A 203 5.96 2.86 -0.15
C PRO A 203 7.08 3.81 -0.56
N ARG A 204 7.16 4.15 -1.85
CA ARG A 204 8.25 5.01 -2.34
C ARG A 204 8.06 6.45 -1.86
N HIS A 205 6.84 6.78 -1.42
CA HIS A 205 6.48 8.08 -0.86
C HIS A 205 6.38 7.99 0.66
N PRO A 206 7.18 8.78 1.40
CA PRO A 206 7.14 8.81 2.86
C PRO A 206 5.78 9.25 3.38
N TRP A 207 5.36 8.71 4.51
CA TRP A 207 4.15 9.17 5.19
C TRP A 207 4.29 10.65 5.56
N PRO A 208 3.37 11.53 5.14
CA PRO A 208 3.46 12.96 5.45
C PRO A 208 3.18 13.26 6.93
N GLY A 209 2.83 12.25 7.73
CA GLY A 209 2.50 12.38 9.16
C GLY A 209 3.68 12.30 10.10
N SER A 210 4.84 11.81 9.65
CA SER A 210 6.04 11.71 10.47
C SER A 210 7.24 12.36 9.78
N PRO A 211 8.20 12.93 10.55
CA PRO A 211 9.40 13.53 9.97
C PRO A 211 10.28 12.54 9.20
N ASP A 212 10.26 11.28 9.60
CA ASP A 212 11.05 10.18 9.04
C ASP A 212 10.31 9.43 7.91
N GLY A 213 9.05 9.76 7.64
CA GLY A 213 8.24 9.09 6.62
C GLY A 213 7.71 7.71 7.00
N THR A 214 7.93 7.26 8.24
CA THR A 214 7.42 5.98 8.76
C THR A 214 5.90 5.98 8.82
N ILE A 215 5.27 4.99 8.18
CA ILE A 215 3.84 4.75 8.32
C ILE A 215 3.58 4.10 9.68
N PRO A 216 2.70 4.65 10.53
CA PRO A 216 2.37 4.06 11.83
C PRO A 216 1.72 2.69 11.68
N GLN A 217 2.00 1.77 12.60
CA GLN A 217 1.48 0.40 12.58
C GLN A 217 -0.04 0.33 12.41
N MET A 218 -0.78 1.25 13.03
CA MET A 218 -2.25 1.31 12.97
C MET A 218 -2.80 1.41 11.54
N TYR A 219 -2.05 1.95 10.57
CA TYR A 219 -2.48 2.02 9.17
C TYR A 219 -2.50 0.64 8.50
N TYR A 220 -1.64 -0.29 8.93
CA TYR A 220 -1.62 -1.66 8.43
C TYR A 220 -2.69 -2.53 9.10
N GLU A 221 -3.10 -2.17 10.31
CA GLU A 221 -4.06 -2.92 11.13
C GLU A 221 -5.50 -2.39 11.03
N CYS A 222 -5.73 -1.34 10.22
CA CYS A 222 -7.07 -0.81 10.00
C CYS A 222 -7.98 -1.85 9.31
N VAL A 223 -9.06 -2.21 9.97
CA VAL A 223 -10.17 -2.96 9.36
C VAL A 223 -10.93 -2.09 8.37
N ASP A 224 -11.69 -2.71 7.44
CA ASP A 224 -12.55 -1.94 6.54
C ASP A 224 -13.54 -1.06 7.35
N PRO A 225 -13.60 0.26 7.07
CA PRO A 225 -14.39 1.18 7.86
C PRO A 225 -15.90 0.92 7.74
N PHE A 226 -16.41 0.48 6.59
CA PHE A 226 -17.85 0.29 6.41
C PHE A 226 -18.34 -0.98 7.11
N VAL A 227 -17.52 -2.04 7.11
CA VAL A 227 -17.79 -3.26 7.89
C VAL A 227 -17.78 -2.94 9.39
N ALA A 228 -16.78 -2.21 9.87
CA ALA A 228 -16.68 -1.82 11.28
C ALA A 228 -17.84 -0.92 11.72
N LEU A 229 -18.20 0.08 10.90
CA LEU A 229 -19.33 0.97 11.19
C LEU A 229 -20.69 0.25 11.10
N GLY A 230 -20.84 -0.75 10.23
CA GLY A 230 -22.04 -1.60 10.21
C GLY A 230 -22.22 -2.40 11.50
N ARG A 231 -21.12 -2.91 12.08
CA ARG A 231 -21.15 -3.53 13.42
C ARG A 231 -21.54 -2.50 14.48
N ALA A 232 -20.96 -1.29 14.44
CA ALA A 232 -21.27 -0.23 15.39
C ALA A 232 -22.72 0.26 15.29
N SER A 233 -23.28 0.37 14.08
CA SER A 233 -24.66 0.80 13.87
C SER A 233 -25.67 -0.17 14.47
N ALA A 234 -25.38 -1.46 14.46
CA ALA A 234 -26.26 -2.50 15.01
C ALA A 234 -26.38 -2.47 16.54
N VAL A 235 -25.39 -1.90 17.24
CA VAL A 235 -25.33 -1.91 18.72
C VAL A 235 -25.43 -0.51 19.34
N THR A 236 -25.67 0.52 18.54
CA THR A 236 -25.82 1.92 18.99
C THR A 236 -27.08 2.54 18.39
N SER A 237 -27.76 3.40 19.15
CA SER A 237 -29.00 4.06 18.71
C SER A 237 -28.86 5.57 18.48
N THR A 238 -27.89 6.22 19.14
CA THR A 238 -27.76 7.70 19.14
C THR A 238 -26.41 8.18 18.61
N LEU A 239 -25.34 7.39 18.77
CA LEU A 239 -23.98 7.77 18.39
C LEU A 239 -23.91 8.06 16.88
N LYS A 240 -23.37 9.21 16.47
CA LYS A 240 -23.05 9.43 15.05
C LYS A 240 -21.90 8.53 14.62
N LEU A 241 -21.96 8.03 13.40
CA LEU A 241 -21.00 7.08 12.84
C LEU A 241 -20.34 7.74 11.62
N GLY A 242 -19.03 7.66 11.46
CA GLY A 242 -18.41 8.31 10.31
C GLY A 242 -17.01 7.86 10.01
N THR A 243 -16.58 8.15 8.79
CA THR A 243 -15.24 7.86 8.30
C THR A 243 -14.33 9.08 8.50
N GLY A 244 -13.15 8.88 9.10
CA GLY A 244 -12.14 9.93 9.31
C GLY A 244 -10.76 9.50 8.80
N ILE A 245 -10.55 9.25 7.51
CA ILE A 245 -11.42 9.55 6.36
C ILE A 245 -11.47 8.35 5.40
N CYS A 246 -12.52 8.28 4.56
CA CYS A 246 -12.60 7.31 3.47
C CYS A 246 -11.85 7.84 2.24
N LEU A 247 -10.85 7.11 1.75
CA LEU A 247 -10.14 7.46 0.52
C LEU A 247 -10.98 7.03 -0.70
N VAL A 248 -11.59 8.02 -1.36
CA VAL A 248 -12.55 7.79 -2.45
C VAL A 248 -11.90 7.25 -3.73
N PRO A 249 -10.68 7.69 -4.14
CA PRO A 249 -10.03 7.15 -5.33
C PRO A 249 -9.79 5.63 -5.27
N GLU A 250 -9.66 5.08 -4.07
CA GLU A 250 -9.37 3.66 -3.85
C GLU A 250 -10.65 2.80 -3.81
N ARG A 251 -11.78 3.34 -4.26
CA ARG A 251 -13.08 2.66 -4.24
C ARG A 251 -13.86 2.85 -5.54
N ASN A 252 -14.67 1.84 -5.87
CA ASN A 252 -15.64 1.96 -6.95
C ASN A 252 -16.82 2.83 -6.48
N PRO A 253 -17.17 3.92 -7.19
CA PRO A 253 -18.17 4.88 -6.72
C PRO A 253 -19.59 4.31 -6.67
N ILE A 254 -19.94 3.36 -7.54
CA ILE A 254 -21.28 2.74 -7.55
C ILE A 254 -21.44 1.81 -6.35
N LEU A 255 -20.43 0.99 -6.07
CA LEU A 255 -20.42 0.13 -4.87
C LEU A 255 -20.39 0.98 -3.59
N LEU A 256 -19.57 2.02 -3.56
CA LEU A 256 -19.48 2.93 -2.42
C LEU A 256 -20.81 3.67 -2.17
N ALA A 257 -21.52 4.08 -3.22
CA ALA A 257 -22.87 4.65 -3.10
C ALA A 257 -23.81 3.70 -2.34
N LYS A 258 -23.79 2.42 -2.72
CA LYS A 258 -24.62 1.37 -2.15
C LYS A 258 -24.25 1.10 -0.70
N GLU A 259 -22.97 0.99 -0.39
CA GLU A 259 -22.44 0.78 0.97
C GLU A 259 -22.89 1.91 1.91
N ILE A 260 -22.70 3.15 1.49
CA ILE A 260 -23.07 4.34 2.26
C ILE A 260 -24.58 4.42 2.47
N ALA A 261 -25.38 4.23 1.42
CA ALA A 261 -26.83 4.29 1.55
C ALA A 261 -27.36 3.18 2.46
N THR A 262 -26.75 1.99 2.41
CA THR A 262 -27.10 0.87 3.28
C THR A 262 -26.73 1.15 4.74
N LEU A 263 -25.54 1.68 4.99
CA LEU A 263 -25.10 2.06 6.34
C LEU A 263 -25.94 3.21 6.91
N ASP A 264 -26.29 4.21 6.10
CA ASP A 264 -27.18 5.29 6.50
C ASP A 264 -28.57 4.75 6.87
N TYR A 265 -29.11 3.83 6.06
CA TYR A 265 -30.38 3.17 6.31
C TYR A 265 -30.36 2.38 7.64
N PHE A 266 -29.37 1.51 7.85
CA PHE A 266 -29.27 0.72 9.08
C PHE A 266 -28.94 1.56 10.31
N SER A 267 -28.24 2.68 10.13
CA SER A 267 -27.97 3.61 11.22
C SER A 267 -29.11 4.58 11.49
N ASN A 268 -30.23 4.51 10.75
CA ASN A 268 -31.35 5.45 10.83
C ASN A 268 -30.90 6.92 10.68
N GLY A 269 -30.04 7.17 9.69
CA GLY A 269 -29.60 8.51 9.33
C GLY A 269 -28.49 9.10 10.21
N ARG A 270 -27.66 8.26 10.85
CA ARG A 270 -26.58 8.73 11.74
C ARG A 270 -25.21 8.80 11.07
N PHE A 271 -25.12 8.43 9.79
CA PHE A 271 -23.83 8.33 9.10
C PHE A 271 -23.31 9.70 8.63
N LEU A 272 -22.01 9.95 8.83
CA LEU A 272 -21.27 11.12 8.37
C LEU A 272 -20.14 10.67 7.45
N PHE A 273 -20.16 11.10 6.19
CA PHE A 273 -19.22 10.63 5.20
C PHE A 273 -18.00 11.55 5.09
N GLY A 274 -17.03 11.37 5.99
CA GLY A 274 -15.74 12.06 5.89
C GLY A 274 -14.84 11.44 4.83
N ILE A 275 -14.38 12.24 3.89
CA ILE A 275 -13.70 11.76 2.67
C ILE A 275 -12.29 12.32 2.52
N GLY A 276 -11.45 11.57 1.83
CA GLY A 276 -10.13 11.96 1.39
C GLY A 276 -9.90 11.67 -0.08
N THR A 277 -8.95 12.40 -0.66
CA THR A 277 -8.55 12.23 -2.06
C THR A 277 -7.33 11.33 -2.24
N GLY A 278 -6.90 10.59 -1.21
CA GLY A 278 -5.67 9.80 -1.22
C GLY A 278 -4.39 10.65 -1.06
N TRP A 279 -3.43 10.11 -0.32
CA TRP A 279 -2.10 10.69 -0.14
C TRP A 279 -1.00 9.81 -0.73
N LEU A 280 -1.17 8.49 -0.69
CA LEU A 280 -0.21 7.53 -1.19
C LEU A 280 -0.43 7.31 -2.69
N ARG A 281 0.58 7.66 -3.49
CA ARG A 281 0.51 7.57 -4.95
C ARG A 281 0.27 6.14 -5.41
N GLU A 282 1.00 5.22 -4.81
CA GLU A 282 1.02 3.81 -5.13
C GLU A 282 -0.37 3.19 -4.97
N GLU A 283 -1.08 3.50 -3.89
CA GLU A 283 -2.45 3.03 -3.69
C GLU A 283 -3.36 3.58 -4.79
N THR A 284 -3.33 4.89 -5.04
CA THR A 284 -4.19 5.50 -6.08
C THR A 284 -3.94 4.89 -7.47
N GLU A 285 -2.67 4.67 -7.83
CA GLU A 285 -2.29 4.12 -9.13
C GLU A 285 -2.66 2.62 -9.26
N LEU A 286 -2.72 1.86 -8.16
CA LEU A 286 -3.23 0.47 -8.16
C LEU A 286 -4.70 0.38 -8.57
N PHE A 287 -5.50 1.42 -8.28
CA PHE A 287 -6.91 1.51 -8.70
C PHE A 287 -7.08 2.11 -10.11
N GLY A 288 -5.99 2.24 -10.87
CA GLY A 288 -6.03 2.69 -12.27
C GLY A 288 -6.21 4.21 -12.43
N ILE A 289 -5.97 4.98 -11.36
CA ILE A 289 -6.12 6.44 -11.38
C ILE A 289 -4.74 7.08 -11.36
N GLU A 290 -4.47 7.93 -12.35
CA GLU A 290 -3.29 8.79 -12.31
C GLU A 290 -3.36 9.71 -11.09
N PHE A 291 -2.31 9.74 -10.25
CA PHE A 291 -2.36 10.47 -8.99
C PHE A 291 -2.71 11.96 -9.14
N SER A 292 -2.33 12.60 -10.24
CA SER A 292 -2.68 13.98 -10.54
C SER A 292 -4.19 14.20 -10.77
N GLN A 293 -4.92 13.15 -11.17
CA GLN A 293 -6.34 13.16 -11.49
C GLN A 293 -7.24 12.87 -10.28
N ARG A 294 -6.68 12.34 -9.18
CA ARG A 294 -7.42 11.85 -8.00
C ARG A 294 -8.46 12.81 -7.42
N ILE A 295 -8.19 14.11 -7.46
CA ILE A 295 -9.12 15.15 -6.97
C ILE A 295 -10.33 15.25 -7.90
N GLY A 296 -10.10 15.26 -9.22
CA GLY A 296 -11.17 15.28 -10.23
C GLY A 296 -12.00 14.01 -10.18
N TYR A 297 -11.34 12.85 -10.06
CA TYR A 297 -12.01 11.56 -9.86
C TYR A 297 -12.88 11.56 -8.59
N THR A 298 -12.36 12.07 -7.48
CA THR A 298 -13.11 12.15 -6.22
C THR A 298 -14.35 13.03 -6.37
N ARG A 299 -14.21 14.20 -7.01
CA ARG A 299 -15.35 15.10 -7.26
C ARG A 299 -16.45 14.39 -8.06
N GLU A 300 -16.10 13.81 -9.21
CA GLU A 300 -17.08 13.11 -10.07
C GLU A 300 -17.70 11.90 -9.35
N SER A 301 -16.92 11.17 -8.57
CA SER A 301 -17.44 10.08 -7.74
C SER A 301 -18.52 10.57 -6.77
N ILE A 302 -18.32 11.73 -6.14
CA ILE A 302 -19.29 12.31 -5.19
C ILE A 302 -20.54 12.81 -5.91
N GLU A 303 -20.38 13.48 -7.05
CA GLU A 303 -21.51 13.92 -7.89
C GLU A 303 -22.34 12.72 -8.36
N ALA A 304 -21.67 11.66 -8.85
CA ALA A 304 -22.31 10.43 -9.27
C ALA A 304 -23.01 9.68 -8.12
N MET A 305 -22.42 9.66 -6.92
CA MET A 305 -23.08 9.09 -5.75
C MET A 305 -24.33 9.88 -5.35
N LYS A 306 -24.30 11.22 -5.43
CA LYS A 306 -25.47 12.09 -5.16
C LYS A 306 -26.60 11.81 -6.15
N GLU A 307 -26.30 11.58 -7.42
CA GLU A 307 -27.26 11.12 -8.42
C GLU A 307 -27.94 9.81 -8.00
N LEU A 308 -27.16 8.81 -7.59
CA LEU A 308 -27.67 7.52 -7.14
C LEU A 308 -28.48 7.61 -5.84
N TRP A 309 -28.14 8.52 -4.93
CA TRP A 309 -28.84 8.68 -3.64
C TRP A 309 -30.14 9.48 -3.74
N THR A 310 -30.22 10.44 -4.66
CA THR A 310 -31.31 11.43 -4.69
C THR A 310 -32.37 11.14 -5.74
N LYS A 311 -32.02 10.44 -6.83
CA LYS A 311 -32.95 10.11 -7.92
C LYS A 311 -33.38 8.65 -7.87
N GLU A 312 -34.60 8.35 -8.34
CA GLU A 312 -35.08 6.97 -8.44
C GLU A 312 -34.18 6.14 -9.36
N THR A 313 -33.94 6.67 -10.57
CA THR A 313 -32.95 6.19 -11.53
C THR A 313 -31.82 7.22 -11.61
N GLY A 314 -30.60 6.81 -11.27
CA GLY A 314 -29.41 7.66 -11.36
C GLY A 314 -28.66 7.41 -12.66
N GLU A 315 -28.08 8.45 -13.22
CA GLU A 315 -27.30 8.45 -14.45
C GLU A 315 -26.15 9.45 -14.29
N PHE A 316 -24.97 9.15 -14.82
CA PHE A 316 -23.84 10.06 -14.73
C PHE A 316 -22.86 9.87 -15.89
N HIS A 317 -22.49 10.98 -16.54
CA HIS A 317 -21.56 11.00 -17.67
C HIS A 317 -20.50 12.08 -17.43
N GLY A 318 -19.44 11.71 -16.73
CA GLY A 318 -18.27 12.53 -16.43
C GLY A 318 -17.05 12.13 -17.26
N ARG A 319 -15.89 12.71 -16.93
CA ARG A 319 -14.61 12.36 -17.56
C ARG A 319 -14.07 11.02 -17.06
N TYR A 320 -14.29 10.72 -15.79
CA TYR A 320 -13.75 9.56 -15.09
C TYR A 320 -14.83 8.54 -14.75
N ILE A 321 -16.02 9.02 -14.40
CA ILE A 321 -17.15 8.17 -14.04
C ILE A 321 -18.20 8.24 -15.14
N ASP A 322 -18.61 7.09 -15.65
CA ASP A 322 -19.61 6.99 -16.71
C ASP A 322 -20.47 5.74 -16.48
N PHE A 323 -21.78 5.92 -16.32
CA PHE A 323 -22.73 4.83 -16.28
C PHE A 323 -24.10 5.22 -16.86
N PRO A 324 -24.79 4.29 -17.53
CA PRO A 324 -26.15 4.51 -18.04
C PRO A 324 -27.16 4.59 -16.89
N PRO A 325 -28.42 4.97 -17.14
CA PRO A 325 -29.47 4.96 -16.13
C PRO A 325 -29.56 3.62 -15.38
N ILE A 326 -29.36 3.66 -14.06
CA ILE A 326 -29.45 2.50 -13.16
C ILE A 326 -30.29 2.79 -11.92
N TYR A 327 -30.85 1.72 -11.35
CA TYR A 327 -31.46 1.76 -10.03
C TYR A 327 -30.41 1.47 -8.94
N SER A 328 -30.44 2.25 -7.87
CA SER A 328 -29.65 2.01 -6.66
C SER A 328 -30.53 2.14 -5.43
N SER A 329 -30.69 1.06 -4.68
CA SER A 329 -31.52 0.97 -3.46
C SER A 329 -30.75 0.22 -2.37
N PRO A 330 -30.94 0.49 -1.08
CA PRO A 330 -31.87 1.47 -0.51
C PRO A 330 -31.44 2.91 -0.82
N LYS A 331 -32.37 3.86 -0.71
CA LYS A 331 -32.01 5.28 -0.64
C LYS A 331 -31.60 5.63 0.80
N PRO A 332 -30.69 6.60 0.99
CA PRO A 332 -30.40 7.09 2.33
C PRO A 332 -31.64 7.64 3.04
N VAL A 333 -31.66 7.49 4.36
CA VAL A 333 -32.66 8.05 5.27
C VAL A 333 -32.46 9.57 5.33
N GLN A 334 -31.22 10.03 5.46
CA GLN A 334 -30.89 11.46 5.45
C GLN A 334 -31.26 12.10 4.11
N LYS A 335 -31.84 13.32 4.17
CA LYS A 335 -32.24 14.10 2.99
C LYS A 335 -31.41 15.40 2.90
N PRO A 336 -30.93 15.77 1.70
CA PRO A 336 -31.06 15.04 0.43
C PRO A 336 -30.23 13.74 0.37
N HIS A 337 -29.11 13.67 1.10
CA HIS A 337 -28.22 12.52 1.19
C HIS A 337 -27.39 12.62 2.50
N PRO A 338 -26.59 11.61 2.87
CA PRO A 338 -25.67 11.72 4.00
C PRO A 338 -24.66 12.86 3.79
N PRO A 339 -24.28 13.62 4.84
CA PRO A 339 -23.34 14.73 4.70
C PRO A 339 -21.96 14.29 4.23
N VAL A 340 -21.41 14.96 3.20
CA VAL A 340 -20.06 14.74 2.68
C VAL A 340 -19.10 15.73 3.31
N LEU A 341 -18.21 15.26 4.19
CA LEU A 341 -17.24 16.10 4.90
C LEU A 341 -15.87 16.00 4.22
N ILE A 342 -15.43 17.06 3.54
CA ILE A 342 -14.20 17.04 2.76
C ILE A 342 -12.99 17.14 3.68
N GLY A 343 -12.10 16.16 3.60
CA GLY A 343 -10.88 16.10 4.38
C GLY A 343 -9.70 16.90 3.82
N GLY A 344 -8.75 17.21 4.69
CA GLY A 344 -7.44 17.76 4.36
C GLY A 344 -7.34 19.29 4.44
N THR A 345 -6.14 19.79 4.11
CA THR A 345 -5.71 21.19 4.34
C THR A 345 -5.05 21.82 3.11
N ALA A 346 -5.28 21.26 1.91
CA ALA A 346 -4.71 21.77 0.68
C ALA A 346 -5.16 23.23 0.40
N PRO A 347 -4.35 24.06 -0.28
CA PRO A 347 -4.66 25.49 -0.48
C PRO A 347 -6.04 25.80 -1.07
N ASN A 348 -6.62 24.88 -1.86
CA ASN A 348 -7.93 25.04 -2.48
C ASN A 348 -9.07 24.31 -1.74
N VAL A 349 -8.86 23.86 -0.49
CA VAL A 349 -9.86 23.07 0.24
C VAL A 349 -11.15 23.84 0.48
N ALA A 350 -11.08 25.12 0.85
CA ALA A 350 -12.26 25.96 1.08
C ALA A 350 -13.16 26.05 -0.16
N ARG A 351 -12.57 26.26 -1.34
CA ARG A 351 -13.29 26.26 -2.62
C ARG A 351 -13.98 24.92 -2.90
N ARG A 352 -13.34 23.79 -2.57
CA ARG A 352 -13.91 22.44 -2.77
C ARG A 352 -15.09 22.19 -1.84
N VAL A 353 -14.95 22.56 -0.57
CA VAL A 353 -16.02 22.45 0.44
C VAL A 353 -17.26 23.20 -0.03
N VAL A 354 -17.09 24.46 -0.47
CA VAL A 354 -18.21 25.26 -0.96
C VAL A 354 -18.82 24.68 -2.24
N ALA A 355 -17.99 24.21 -3.18
CA ALA A 355 -18.44 23.75 -4.48
C ALA A 355 -19.21 22.42 -4.46
N TRP A 356 -18.78 21.43 -3.65
CA TRP A 356 -19.37 20.07 -3.72
C TRP A 356 -19.42 19.29 -2.39
N GLY A 357 -18.97 19.86 -1.27
CA GLY A 357 -19.05 19.25 0.06
C GLY A 357 -20.18 19.82 0.92
N ASP A 358 -20.46 19.17 2.06
CA ASP A 358 -21.43 19.59 3.09
C ASP A 358 -20.75 20.01 4.40
N GLY A 359 -19.44 19.81 4.48
CA GLY A 359 -18.63 20.22 5.60
C GLY A 359 -17.14 20.04 5.33
N TRP A 360 -16.34 20.46 6.29
CA TRP A 360 -14.89 20.36 6.26
C TRP A 360 -14.39 19.51 7.44
N MET A 361 -13.51 18.57 7.15
CA MET A 361 -12.91 17.67 8.14
C MET A 361 -11.38 17.69 8.08
N PRO A 362 -10.73 18.77 8.56
CA PRO A 362 -9.29 18.87 8.47
C PRO A 362 -8.59 17.86 9.37
N ASN A 363 -7.38 17.50 8.98
CA ASN A 363 -6.45 16.75 9.80
C ASN A 363 -5.25 17.64 10.15
N ARG A 364 -4.73 17.51 11.38
CA ARG A 364 -3.46 18.12 11.80
C ARG A 364 -3.40 19.63 11.55
N VAL A 365 -4.45 20.37 11.92
CA VAL A 365 -4.56 21.82 11.74
C VAL A 365 -4.57 22.50 13.10
N ALA A 366 -3.84 23.60 13.27
CA ALA A 366 -3.91 24.39 14.50
C ALA A 366 -5.21 25.23 14.57
N PRO A 367 -5.71 25.62 15.76
CA PRO A 367 -6.92 26.43 15.90
C PRO A 367 -6.90 27.73 15.07
N GLU A 368 -5.77 28.41 14.96
CA GLU A 368 -5.62 29.66 14.20
C GLU A 368 -5.81 29.42 12.69
N GLN A 369 -5.24 28.33 12.18
CA GLN A 369 -5.38 27.93 10.78
C GLN A 369 -6.80 27.43 10.49
N LEU A 370 -7.43 26.75 11.45
CA LEU A 370 -8.83 26.35 11.36
C LEU A 370 -9.74 27.57 11.23
N LYS A 371 -9.56 28.56 12.11
CA LYS A 371 -10.32 29.81 12.09
C LYS A 371 -10.17 30.55 10.76
N ALA A 372 -8.93 30.75 10.30
CA ALA A 372 -8.67 31.42 9.02
C ALA A 372 -9.32 30.70 7.83
N THR A 373 -9.26 29.36 7.81
CA THR A 373 -9.89 28.57 6.73
C THR A 373 -11.41 28.58 6.84
N ARG A 374 -11.97 28.60 8.05
CA ARG A 374 -13.42 28.73 8.28
C ARG A 374 -13.93 30.09 7.79
N GLU A 375 -13.22 31.17 8.09
CA GLU A 375 -13.55 32.51 7.58
C GLU A 375 -13.55 32.56 6.05
N GLU A 376 -12.57 31.92 5.40
CA GLU A 376 -12.53 31.81 3.94
C GLU A 376 -13.68 30.96 3.37
N ILE A 377 -14.05 29.85 4.04
CA ILE A 377 -15.24 29.05 3.67
C ILE A 377 -16.51 29.91 3.76
N VAL A 378 -16.66 30.70 4.83
CA VAL A 378 -17.82 31.59 5.01
C VAL A 378 -17.90 32.60 3.89
N ARG A 379 -16.79 33.29 3.57
CA ARG A 379 -16.72 34.27 2.50
C ARG A 379 -17.09 33.65 1.14
N LEU A 380 -16.48 32.52 0.79
CA LEU A 380 -16.75 31.83 -0.47
C LEU A 380 -18.18 31.27 -0.56
N ALA A 381 -18.75 30.81 0.55
CA ALA A 381 -20.12 30.33 0.60
C ALA A 381 -21.11 31.48 0.33
N GLN A 382 -20.90 32.64 0.96
CA GLN A 382 -21.71 33.84 0.71
C GLN A 382 -21.63 34.31 -0.74
N GLU A 383 -20.43 34.33 -1.33
CA GLU A 383 -20.22 34.66 -2.75
C GLU A 383 -20.94 33.68 -3.70
N ALA A 384 -21.04 32.41 -3.31
CA ALA A 384 -21.74 31.37 -4.04
C ALA A 384 -23.26 31.33 -3.75
N GLY A 385 -23.79 32.21 -2.89
CA GLY A 385 -25.20 32.23 -2.50
C GLY A 385 -25.62 31.03 -1.62
N ARG A 386 -24.66 30.39 -0.95
CA ARG A 386 -24.88 29.25 -0.06
C ARG A 386 -24.83 29.70 1.40
N ASP A 387 -25.73 29.16 2.22
CA ASP A 387 -25.74 29.41 3.66
C ASP A 387 -24.50 28.80 4.35
N PRO A 388 -23.60 29.62 4.94
CA PRO A 388 -22.43 29.13 5.64
C PRO A 388 -22.73 28.29 6.88
N HIS A 389 -23.93 28.40 7.46
CA HIS A 389 -24.34 27.61 8.63
C HIS A 389 -24.61 26.14 8.27
N GLN A 390 -24.87 25.84 7.00
CA GLN A 390 -25.05 24.47 6.51
C GLN A 390 -23.71 23.74 6.30
N ILE A 391 -22.56 24.42 6.47
CA ILE A 391 -21.23 23.84 6.30
C ILE A 391 -20.66 23.52 7.69
N GLU A 392 -20.77 22.25 8.11
CA GLU A 392 -20.22 21.80 9.39
C GLU A 392 -18.68 21.75 9.35
N VAL A 393 -18.02 22.06 10.46
CA VAL A 393 -16.58 21.82 10.64
C VAL A 393 -16.37 20.74 11.69
N SER A 394 -15.76 19.62 11.29
CA SER A 394 -15.52 18.47 12.15
C SER A 394 -14.02 18.22 12.29
N VAL A 395 -13.44 18.47 13.46
CA VAL A 395 -12.03 18.16 13.75
C VAL A 395 -11.92 16.80 14.43
N PHE A 396 -10.90 16.03 14.08
CA PHE A 396 -10.70 14.67 14.60
C PHE A 396 -9.24 14.42 14.99
N GLY A 397 -9.05 13.38 15.81
CA GLY A 397 -7.73 12.97 16.27
C GLY A 397 -7.16 13.86 17.37
N LEU A 398 -8.02 14.55 18.13
CA LEU A 398 -7.60 15.45 19.20
C LEU A 398 -7.30 14.69 20.51
N PRO A 399 -6.43 15.22 21.37
CA PRO A 399 -6.31 14.72 22.74
C PRO A 399 -7.60 14.96 23.53
N ALA A 400 -7.84 14.12 24.54
CA ALA A 400 -8.95 14.29 25.48
C ALA A 400 -8.62 15.38 26.53
N ASP A 401 -8.53 16.62 26.07
CA ASP A 401 -8.17 17.80 26.87
C ASP A 401 -9.20 18.93 26.66
N PRO A 402 -9.93 19.35 27.73
CA PRO A 402 -10.95 20.39 27.63
C PRO A 402 -10.47 21.72 27.07
N GLU A 403 -9.24 22.15 27.41
CA GLU A 403 -8.71 23.45 26.96
C GLU A 403 -8.44 23.42 25.45
N ILE A 404 -7.90 22.30 24.97
CA ILE A 404 -7.67 22.09 23.54
C ILE A 404 -9.00 22.05 22.78
N LEU A 405 -9.99 21.29 23.26
CA LEU A 405 -11.30 21.20 22.60
C LEU A 405 -11.99 22.57 22.55
N LYS A 406 -11.91 23.35 23.62
CA LYS A 406 -12.44 24.72 23.69
C LYS A 406 -11.78 25.64 22.66
N ALA A 407 -10.46 25.54 22.48
CA ALA A 407 -9.77 26.34 21.46
C ALA A 407 -10.26 26.03 20.03
N TYR A 408 -10.60 24.77 19.72
CA TYR A 408 -11.20 24.42 18.43
C TYR A 408 -12.66 24.89 18.30
N GLU A 409 -13.44 24.83 19.37
CA GLU A 409 -14.80 25.39 19.41
C GLU A 409 -14.76 26.90 19.12
N GLU A 410 -13.90 27.65 19.80
CA GLU A 410 -13.69 29.10 19.60
C GLU A 410 -13.17 29.43 18.19
N ALA A 411 -12.41 28.53 17.58
CA ALA A 411 -11.97 28.64 16.20
C ALA A 411 -13.09 28.33 15.18
N GLY A 412 -14.26 27.85 15.62
CA GLY A 412 -15.44 27.62 14.79
C GLY A 412 -15.63 26.16 14.37
N ALA A 413 -15.08 25.19 15.11
CA ALA A 413 -15.41 23.78 14.94
C ALA A 413 -16.83 23.49 15.45
N THR A 414 -17.64 22.82 14.63
CA THR A 414 -18.98 22.33 15.01
C THR A 414 -18.91 21.02 15.78
N ARG A 415 -17.87 20.22 15.54
CA ARG A 415 -17.65 18.92 16.17
C ARG A 415 -16.17 18.72 16.41
N ALA A 416 -15.81 18.29 17.62
CA ALA A 416 -14.47 17.89 17.98
C ALA A 416 -14.46 16.43 18.42
N MET A 417 -13.61 15.60 17.81
CA MET A 417 -13.52 14.17 18.06
C MET A 417 -12.14 13.82 18.62
N VAL A 418 -12.14 13.19 19.80
CA VAL A 418 -10.93 12.75 20.47
C VAL A 418 -10.42 11.44 19.88
N PHE A 419 -9.10 11.26 19.88
CA PHE A 419 -8.46 10.01 19.47
C PHE A 419 -8.53 9.00 20.63
N ALA A 420 -9.03 7.80 20.35
CA ALA A 420 -8.96 6.66 21.27
C ALA A 420 -7.96 5.65 20.73
N GLU A 421 -7.08 5.14 21.59
CA GLU A 421 -6.05 4.19 21.20
C GLU A 421 -6.62 2.77 21.10
N SER A 422 -6.12 1.99 20.15
CA SER A 422 -6.42 0.56 20.09
C SER A 422 -5.82 -0.14 21.30
N ALA A 423 -6.67 -0.72 22.15
CA ALA A 423 -6.25 -1.45 23.34
C ALA A 423 -7.16 -2.68 23.58
N PRO A 424 -6.72 -3.67 24.39
CA PRO A 424 -7.61 -4.73 24.86
C PRO A 424 -8.87 -4.15 25.49
N ARG A 425 -10.00 -4.85 25.32
CA ARG A 425 -11.35 -4.35 25.67
C ARG A 425 -11.42 -3.60 27.00
N ASP A 426 -10.93 -4.18 28.09
CA ASP A 426 -11.07 -3.58 29.43
C ASP A 426 -10.23 -2.30 29.58
N GLN A 427 -9.09 -2.20 28.89
CA GLN A 427 -8.27 -0.99 28.87
C GLN A 427 -8.95 0.09 28.02
N ALA A 428 -9.50 -0.27 26.86
CA ALA A 428 -10.26 0.65 26.02
C ALA A 428 -11.49 1.21 26.75
N LEU A 429 -12.23 0.39 27.49
CA LEU A 429 -13.37 0.85 28.30
C LEU A 429 -12.94 1.83 29.39
N ARG A 430 -11.87 1.54 30.13
CA ARG A 430 -11.33 2.47 31.14
C ARG A 430 -10.85 3.78 30.54
N GLN A 431 -10.24 3.74 29.36
CA GLN A 431 -9.84 4.94 28.63
C GLN A 431 -11.05 5.80 28.26
N LEU A 432 -12.14 5.19 27.77
CA LEU A 432 -13.38 5.90 27.47
C LEU A 432 -14.05 6.49 28.72
N ASP A 433 -14.04 5.77 29.84
CA ASP A 433 -14.55 6.29 31.13
C ASP A 433 -13.74 7.49 31.62
N ASP A 434 -12.40 7.43 31.50
CA ASP A 434 -11.51 8.55 31.83
C ASP A 434 -11.81 9.77 30.94
N TYR A 435 -11.95 9.57 29.63
CA TYR A 435 -12.31 10.65 28.70
C TYR A 435 -13.67 11.25 29.03
N ALA A 436 -14.68 10.42 29.31
CA ALA A 436 -15.99 10.89 29.70
C ALA A 436 -15.94 11.73 30.99
N SER A 437 -15.16 11.30 31.99
CA SER A 437 -15.01 12.02 33.26
C SER A 437 -14.36 13.40 33.10
N LYS A 438 -13.47 13.56 32.12
CA LYS A 438 -12.78 14.82 31.82
C LYS A 438 -13.60 15.78 30.97
N LEU A 439 -14.43 15.25 30.07
CA LEU A 439 -15.03 16.02 28.99
C LEU A 439 -16.55 16.20 29.11
N LEU A 440 -17.23 15.33 29.85
CA LEU A 440 -18.70 15.29 29.95
C LEU A 440 -19.23 15.49 31.37
N ALA A 441 -18.34 15.64 32.36
CA ALA A 441 -18.68 16.04 33.72
C ALA A 441 -18.84 17.57 33.80
#